data_AF-A0A0J7LMC9-F1
#
_entry.id   AF-A0A0J7LMC9-F1
#
_cell.length_a   1.000
_cell.length_b   1.000
_cell.length_c   1.000
_cell.angle_alpha   90.00
_cell.angle_beta   90.00
_cell.angle_gamma   90.00
#
_symmetry.space_group_name_H-M   'P 1'
#
loop_
_entity.id
_entity.type
_entity.pdbx_description
1 polymer ?
#
loop_
_entity_poly.entity_id
_entity_poly.type
_entity_poly.pdbx_seq_one_letter_code
_entity_poly.pdbx_strand_id
1 'polypeptide(L)'
;MKYNFKFLQTGGVPLTNDLMSLIEEAYQIFEVLGDLAGSLTILSGCNLVGSTVEPGIVAIEGKLYYFEGGLVSDTVYIHKEEILKTFQDQTDKILIEKRTVKFGNAITTYNWDDFVKLDTLKDIQSKVNNSVTQQQLNALITEIDILKLKTAPIINGGIVFPFRRPASEIPAGWKECIDFRGKTIVGRDPNDGDFANLGNTIGTKTHTLQISEIPNHSHAYTRTSPWSGSGGGFSGGGNTFDISAQNTSAVGGGQAHNNIQPSRIVNFIEPNFQ
;
A
#
# COMPACT_ATOMS: atom_id res chain seq x y z
N MET A 1 -44.31 8.36 -28.82
CA MET A 1 -44.80 9.10 -30.01
C MET A 1 -44.84 10.58 -29.67
N LYS A 2 -44.68 11.49 -30.65
CA LYS A 2 -44.81 12.95 -30.43
C LYS A 2 -46.12 13.44 -31.05
N TYR A 3 -47.10 13.74 -30.22
CA TYR A 3 -48.35 14.37 -30.65
C TYR A 3 -48.19 15.90 -30.66
N ASN A 4 -48.81 16.56 -31.65
CA ASN A 4 -48.87 18.01 -31.72
C ASN A 4 -50.34 18.45 -31.69
N PHE A 5 -50.79 18.90 -30.52
CA PHE A 5 -52.16 19.33 -30.30
C PHE A 5 -52.34 20.80 -30.73
N LYS A 6 -53.09 21.03 -31.81
CA LYS A 6 -53.43 22.38 -32.28
C LYS A 6 -54.74 22.85 -31.64
N PHE A 7 -54.64 23.46 -30.46
CA PHE A 7 -55.81 23.88 -29.66
C PHE A 7 -56.53 25.14 -30.18
N LEU A 8 -55.86 25.96 -30.98
CA LEU A 8 -56.42 27.20 -31.51
C LEU A 8 -56.90 26.96 -32.94
N GLN A 9 -58.14 26.48 -33.09
CA GLN A 9 -58.81 26.31 -34.38
C GLN A 9 -60.11 27.13 -34.42
N THR A 10 -60.37 27.74 -35.57
CA THR A 10 -61.62 28.47 -35.84
C THR A 10 -62.78 27.47 -35.77
N GLY A 11 -63.64 27.60 -34.76
CA GLY A 11 -64.73 26.64 -34.47
C GLY A 11 -64.62 25.93 -33.11
N GLY A 12 -63.49 26.09 -32.40
CA GLY A 12 -63.25 25.45 -31.10
C GLY A 12 -62.79 23.99 -31.23
N VAL A 13 -62.25 23.45 -30.13
CA VAL A 13 -61.80 22.06 -30.07
C VAL A 13 -62.87 21.23 -29.39
N PRO A 14 -63.32 20.11 -29.99
CA PRO A 14 -64.24 19.20 -29.32
C PRO A 14 -63.52 18.54 -28.14
N LEU A 15 -63.98 18.87 -26.93
CA LEU A 15 -63.39 18.38 -25.68
C LEU A 15 -63.97 17.00 -25.35
N THR A 16 -63.63 16.01 -26.18
CA THR A 16 -64.14 14.63 -26.06
C THR A 16 -63.26 13.79 -25.14
N ASN A 17 -63.83 12.71 -24.60
CA ASN A 17 -63.09 11.74 -23.78
C ASN A 17 -61.90 11.13 -24.56
N ASP A 18 -62.03 10.94 -25.87
CA ASP A 18 -60.97 10.39 -26.71
C ASP A 18 -59.78 11.36 -26.85
N LEU A 19 -60.04 12.67 -26.98
CA LEU A 19 -58.97 13.68 -27.02
C LEU A 19 -58.24 13.76 -25.66
N MET A 20 -58.97 13.65 -24.56
CA MET A 20 -58.39 13.66 -23.21
C MET A 20 -57.56 12.40 -22.95
N SER A 21 -58.01 11.23 -23.41
CA SER A 21 -57.25 9.97 -23.35
C SER A 21 -55.93 10.06 -24.14
N LEU A 22 -55.96 10.67 -25.33
CA LEU A 22 -54.75 10.89 -26.13
C LEU A 22 -53.76 11.87 -25.47
N ILE A 23 -54.27 12.88 -24.77
CA ILE A 23 -53.46 13.82 -23.99
C ILE A 23 -52.82 13.09 -22.80
N GLU A 24 -53.56 12.22 -22.11
CA GLU A 24 -53.05 11.39 -21.01
C GLU A 24 -51.92 10.47 -21.49
N GLU A 25 -52.11 9.75 -22.60
CA GLU A 25 -51.05 8.93 -23.23
C GLU A 25 -49.81 9.75 -23.58
N ALA A 26 -49.99 11.00 -24.04
CA ALA A 26 -48.88 11.88 -24.37
C ALA A 26 -48.04 12.27 -23.15
N TYR A 27 -48.64 12.41 -21.96
CA TYR A 27 -47.92 12.72 -20.72
C TYR A 27 -47.28 11.49 -20.07
N GLN A 28 -47.82 10.28 -20.30
CA GLN A 28 -47.24 9.03 -19.80
C GLN A 28 -45.81 8.77 -20.32
N ILE A 29 -45.40 9.40 -21.44
CA ILE A 29 -44.01 9.29 -21.94
C ILE A 29 -42.97 9.79 -20.94
N PHE A 30 -43.34 10.71 -20.04
CA PHE A 30 -42.42 11.23 -19.02
C PHE A 30 -42.12 10.22 -17.91
N GLU A 31 -42.95 9.17 -17.76
CA GLU A 31 -42.70 8.08 -16.81
C GLU A 31 -41.40 7.31 -17.14
N VAL A 32 -40.96 7.32 -18.41
CA VAL A 32 -39.68 6.73 -18.82
C VAL A 32 -38.48 7.38 -18.11
N LEU A 33 -38.62 8.63 -17.64
CA LEU A 33 -37.59 9.27 -16.81
C LEU A 33 -37.48 8.62 -15.43
N GLY A 34 -38.58 8.11 -14.89
CA GLY A 34 -38.60 7.31 -13.66
C GLY A 34 -37.88 5.98 -13.85
N ASP A 35 -38.14 5.28 -14.96
CA ASP A 35 -37.40 4.07 -15.33
C ASP A 35 -35.89 4.32 -15.48
N LEU A 36 -35.50 5.42 -16.12
CA LEU A 36 -34.09 5.79 -16.30
C LEU A 36 -33.38 6.08 -14.97
N ALA A 37 -34.09 6.69 -14.02
CA ALA A 37 -33.58 7.03 -12.71
C ALA A 37 -33.44 5.81 -11.78
N GLY A 38 -34.14 4.71 -12.09
CA GLY A 38 -34.28 3.56 -11.22
C GLY A 38 -35.37 3.75 -10.16
N SER A 39 -35.83 2.65 -9.59
CA SER A 39 -36.80 2.66 -8.49
C SER A 39 -36.14 3.16 -7.21
N LEU A 40 -36.92 3.83 -6.36
CA LEU A 40 -36.48 4.44 -5.10
C LEU A 40 -35.43 5.53 -5.32
N THR A 41 -35.75 6.43 -6.24
CA THR A 41 -34.82 7.50 -6.62
C THR A 41 -35.46 8.87 -6.43
N ILE A 42 -34.73 9.80 -5.83
CA ILE A 42 -35.15 11.21 -5.70
C ILE A 42 -34.63 11.98 -6.92
N LEU A 43 -35.55 12.52 -7.72
CA LEU A 43 -35.25 13.25 -8.95
C LEU A 43 -35.06 14.75 -8.71
N SER A 44 -35.86 15.33 -7.82
CA SER A 44 -35.83 16.75 -7.51
C SER A 44 -36.43 17.04 -6.15
N GLY A 45 -35.91 18.05 -5.45
CA GLY A 45 -36.36 18.42 -4.12
C GLY A 45 -35.92 17.42 -3.05
N CYS A 46 -36.83 17.14 -2.11
CA CYS A 46 -36.60 16.27 -0.96
C CYS A 46 -35.34 16.62 -0.17
N ASN A 47 -35.07 17.92 0.01
CA ASN A 47 -33.97 18.39 0.83
C ASN A 47 -34.37 18.32 2.30
N LEU A 48 -33.45 17.86 3.15
CA LEU A 48 -33.65 17.89 4.59
C LEU A 48 -33.36 19.29 5.12
N VAL A 49 -34.35 19.91 5.74
CA VAL A 49 -34.24 21.19 6.45
C VAL A 49 -34.64 20.94 7.92
N GLY A 50 -33.64 20.82 8.79
CA GLY A 50 -33.85 20.46 10.20
C GLY A 50 -34.40 19.04 10.34
N SER A 51 -35.65 18.92 10.80
CA SER A 51 -36.37 17.63 10.95
C SER A 51 -37.46 17.42 9.90
N THR A 52 -37.53 18.29 8.89
CA THR A 52 -38.52 18.22 7.81
C THR A 52 -37.88 18.05 6.46
N VAL A 53 -38.46 17.23 5.60
CA VAL A 53 -38.07 17.08 4.20
C VAL A 53 -39.00 17.94 3.35
N GLU A 54 -38.41 18.76 2.48
CA GLU A 54 -39.15 19.56 1.52
C GLU A 54 -39.90 18.70 0.48
N PRO A 55 -40.99 19.20 -0.12
CA PRO A 55 -41.66 18.50 -1.21
C PRO A 55 -40.73 18.26 -2.41
N GLY A 56 -41.04 17.25 -3.21
CA GLY A 56 -40.19 16.85 -4.33
C GLY A 56 -40.84 15.87 -5.30
N ILE A 57 -40.01 15.29 -6.16
CA ILE A 57 -40.40 14.26 -7.13
C ILE A 57 -39.55 13.03 -6.88
N VAL A 58 -40.23 11.90 -6.71
CA VAL A 58 -39.60 10.60 -6.46
C VAL A 58 -40.05 9.59 -7.52
N ALA A 59 -39.17 8.66 -7.86
CA ALA A 59 -39.44 7.52 -8.73
C ALA A 59 -39.61 6.25 -7.89
N ILE A 60 -40.75 5.57 -8.02
CA ILE A 60 -41.03 4.30 -7.34
C ILE A 60 -41.57 3.34 -8.40
N GLU A 61 -40.95 2.17 -8.55
CA GLU A 61 -41.36 1.14 -9.53
C GLU A 61 -41.50 1.69 -10.96
N GLY A 62 -40.57 2.59 -11.35
CA GLY A 62 -40.57 3.19 -12.68
C GLY A 62 -41.54 4.37 -12.87
N LYS A 63 -42.35 4.70 -11.86
CA LYS A 63 -43.35 5.77 -11.93
C LYS A 63 -42.97 6.98 -11.11
N LEU A 64 -43.32 8.15 -11.63
CA LEU A 64 -43.09 9.44 -11.00
C LEU A 64 -44.24 9.79 -10.05
N TYR A 65 -43.88 10.09 -8.81
CA TYR A 65 -44.81 10.56 -7.81
C TYR A 65 -44.37 11.89 -7.22
N TYR A 66 -45.36 12.75 -6.97
CA TYR A 66 -45.14 13.95 -6.16
C TYR A 66 -45.06 13.55 -4.69
N PHE A 67 -43.97 13.96 -4.06
CA PHE A 67 -43.73 13.79 -2.63
C PHE A 67 -44.13 15.06 -1.90
N GLU A 68 -45.04 14.95 -0.93
CA GLU A 68 -45.59 16.11 -0.21
C GLU A 68 -44.64 16.68 0.85
N GLY A 69 -43.54 15.98 1.18
CA GLY A 69 -42.68 16.37 2.28
C GLY A 69 -43.28 16.03 3.64
N GLY A 70 -42.68 16.59 4.69
CA GLY A 70 -43.15 16.44 6.08
C GLY A 70 -42.03 16.13 7.06
N LEU A 71 -42.41 15.78 8.29
CA LEU A 71 -41.48 15.32 9.32
C LEU A 71 -40.85 13.99 8.88
N VAL A 72 -39.52 13.88 9.05
CA VAL A 72 -38.78 12.65 8.71
C VAL A 72 -39.39 11.45 9.43
N SER A 73 -39.65 10.40 8.66
CA SER A 73 -40.09 9.09 9.13
C SER A 73 -39.27 8.02 8.41
N ASP A 74 -39.15 6.82 9.01
CA ASP A 74 -38.35 5.73 8.46
C ASP A 74 -38.95 5.16 7.16
N THR A 75 -40.24 5.38 6.93
CA THR A 75 -41.02 4.80 5.83
C THR A 75 -41.87 5.84 5.09
N VAL A 76 -42.04 5.59 3.79
CA VAL A 76 -42.95 6.32 2.90
C VAL A 76 -43.93 5.36 2.24
N TYR A 77 -45.10 5.87 1.87
CA TYR A 77 -46.12 5.12 1.16
C TYR A 77 -46.82 5.97 0.10
N ILE A 78 -47.46 5.30 -0.86
CA ILE A 78 -48.26 5.95 -1.90
C ILE A 78 -49.68 6.12 -1.36
N HIS A 79 -50.04 7.36 -1.03
CA HIS A 79 -51.39 7.76 -0.68
C HIS A 79 -52.24 7.94 -1.93
N LYS A 80 -53.41 7.28 -1.95
CA LYS A 80 -54.42 7.39 -3.01
C LYS A 80 -55.60 8.20 -2.47
N GLU A 81 -55.94 9.28 -3.17
CA GLU A 81 -57.10 10.12 -2.89
C GLU A 81 -58.05 10.08 -4.08
N GLU A 82 -59.28 9.61 -3.86
CA GLU A 82 -60.32 9.53 -4.89
C GLU A 82 -61.24 10.76 -4.78
N ILE A 83 -61.26 11.58 -5.82
CA ILE A 83 -62.09 12.79 -5.87
C ILE A 83 -63.37 12.46 -6.64
N LEU A 84 -64.48 12.44 -5.90
CA LEU A 84 -65.82 12.26 -6.44
C LEU A 84 -66.30 13.54 -7.12
N LYS A 85 -66.94 13.40 -8.28
CA LYS A 85 -67.72 14.48 -8.89
C LYS A 85 -69.13 14.01 -9.18
N THR A 86 -70.08 14.90 -8.95
CA THR A 86 -71.47 14.70 -9.33
C THR A 86 -71.62 14.93 -10.83
N PHE A 87 -72.08 13.91 -11.55
CA PHE A 87 -72.34 13.98 -12.98
C PHE A 87 -73.71 14.63 -13.24
N GLN A 88 -73.99 14.97 -14.51
CA GLN A 88 -75.27 15.59 -14.89
C GLN A 88 -76.50 14.72 -14.57
N ASP A 89 -76.29 13.42 -14.34
CA ASP A 89 -77.30 12.44 -13.91
C ASP A 89 -77.53 12.43 -12.38
N GLN A 90 -76.94 13.37 -11.63
CA GLN A 90 -76.96 13.45 -10.16
C GLN A 90 -76.32 12.25 -9.44
N THR A 91 -75.52 11.45 -10.15
CA THR A 91 -74.75 10.36 -9.53
C THR A 91 -73.30 10.80 -9.30
N ASP A 92 -72.80 10.53 -8.10
CA ASP A 92 -71.39 10.73 -7.78
C ASP A 92 -70.58 9.56 -8.36
N LYS A 93 -69.60 9.88 -9.21
CA LYS A 93 -68.61 8.90 -9.69
C LYS A 93 -67.21 9.41 -9.39
N ILE A 94 -66.30 8.48 -9.15
CA ILE A 94 -64.88 8.78 -9.00
C ILE A 94 -64.37 9.25 -10.36
N LEU A 95 -63.91 10.50 -10.43
CA LEU A 95 -63.41 11.08 -11.69
C LEU A 95 -61.89 11.23 -11.69
N ILE A 96 -61.30 11.53 -10.54
CA ILE A 96 -59.86 11.80 -10.43
C ILE A 96 -59.29 10.95 -9.31
N GLU A 97 -58.27 10.14 -9.65
CA GLU A 97 -57.45 9.43 -8.66
C GLU A 97 -56.12 10.16 -8.52
N LYS A 98 -55.87 10.75 -7.35
CA LYS A 98 -54.62 11.45 -7.05
C LYS A 98 -53.71 10.52 -6.26
N ARG A 99 -52.52 10.22 -6.81
CA ARG A 99 -51.47 9.44 -6.12
C ARG A 99 -50.34 10.37 -5.68
N THR A 100 -50.07 10.41 -4.39
CA THR A 100 -49.00 11.20 -3.78
C THR A 100 -48.19 10.34 -2.83
N VAL A 101 -46.91 10.65 -2.64
CA VAL A 101 -46.08 9.95 -1.65
C VAL A 101 -46.03 10.80 -0.38
N LYS A 102 -46.27 10.15 0.76
CA LYS A 102 -46.22 10.78 2.09
C LYS A 102 -45.42 9.91 3.04
N PHE A 103 -44.85 10.54 4.07
CA PHE A 103 -44.29 9.83 5.21
C PHE A 103 -45.38 9.12 6.02
N GLY A 104 -45.10 7.89 6.44
CA GLY A 104 -45.98 7.10 7.30
C GLY A 104 -46.03 5.63 6.92
N ASN A 105 -46.93 4.90 7.59
CA ASN A 105 -47.10 3.46 7.40
C ASN A 105 -48.42 3.15 6.70
N ALA A 106 -48.35 2.26 5.71
CA ALA A 106 -49.50 1.71 5.00
C ALA A 106 -49.30 0.21 4.75
N ILE A 107 -50.16 -0.41 3.94
CA ILE A 107 -50.05 -1.84 3.58
C ILE A 107 -48.80 -2.08 2.72
N THR A 108 -48.49 -1.14 1.82
CA THR A 108 -47.28 -1.14 1.01
C THR A 108 -46.45 0.08 1.38
N THR A 109 -45.27 -0.16 1.95
CA THR A 109 -44.35 0.87 2.42
C THR A 109 -42.98 0.64 1.83
N TYR A 110 -42.24 1.73 1.62
CA TYR A 110 -40.86 1.72 1.17
C TYR A 110 -40.01 2.42 2.22
N ASN A 111 -38.81 1.90 2.51
CA ASN A 111 -37.93 2.54 3.47
C ASN A 111 -37.37 3.82 2.86
N TRP A 112 -37.35 4.90 3.64
CA TRP A 112 -36.81 6.17 3.17
C TRP A 112 -35.30 6.09 2.92
N ASP A 113 -34.57 5.29 3.70
CA ASP A 113 -33.12 5.09 3.55
C ASP A 113 -32.73 4.41 2.24
N ASP A 114 -33.64 3.69 1.61
CA ASP A 114 -33.41 3.08 0.29
C ASP A 114 -33.48 4.13 -0.84
N PHE A 115 -34.00 5.33 -0.56
CA PHE A 115 -34.08 6.39 -1.56
C PHE A 115 -32.73 7.05 -1.80
N VAL A 116 -32.22 6.91 -3.02
CA VAL A 116 -30.97 7.55 -3.44
C VAL A 116 -31.28 8.84 -4.17
N LYS A 117 -30.64 9.94 -3.76
CA LYS A 117 -30.69 11.20 -4.50
C LYS A 117 -29.69 11.17 -5.64
N LEU A 118 -30.16 11.41 -6.86
CA LEU A 118 -29.25 11.49 -8.01
C LEU A 118 -28.44 12.79 -7.96
N ASP A 119 -27.13 12.63 -8.14
CA ASP A 119 -26.27 13.74 -8.53
C ASP A 119 -26.65 14.24 -9.93
N THR A 120 -26.38 15.51 -10.21
CA THR A 120 -26.61 16.02 -11.57
C THR A 120 -25.67 15.34 -12.56
N LEU A 121 -26.08 15.22 -13.83
CA LEU A 121 -25.22 14.68 -14.89
C LEU A 121 -23.88 15.46 -14.99
N LYS A 122 -23.90 16.75 -14.66
CA LYS A 122 -22.69 17.60 -14.62
C LYS A 122 -21.74 17.18 -13.51
N ASP A 123 -22.27 16.89 -12.32
CA ASP A 123 -21.46 16.45 -11.18
C ASP A 123 -20.92 15.03 -11.39
N ILE A 124 -21.73 14.14 -11.95
CA ILE A 124 -21.29 12.79 -12.35
C ILE A 124 -20.16 12.89 -13.37
N GLN A 125 -20.29 13.75 -14.39
CA GLN A 125 -19.24 13.96 -15.38
C GLN A 125 -17.95 14.52 -14.75
N SER A 126 -18.07 15.44 -13.79
CA SER A 126 -16.92 15.95 -13.05
C SER A 126 -16.23 14.85 -12.23
N LYS A 127 -17.00 14.04 -11.51
CA LYS A 127 -16.47 12.90 -10.73
C LYS A 127 -15.76 11.88 -11.62
N VAL A 128 -16.34 11.55 -12.78
CA VAL A 128 -15.73 10.62 -13.75
C VAL A 128 -14.44 11.19 -14.34
N ASN A 129 -14.43 12.45 -14.75
CA ASN A 129 -13.23 13.08 -15.33
C ASN A 129 -12.09 13.25 -14.31
N ASN A 130 -12.43 13.40 -13.02
CA ASN A 130 -11.44 13.46 -11.94
C ASN A 130 -11.07 12.08 -11.39
N SER A 131 -11.73 11.00 -11.83
CA SER A 131 -11.43 9.65 -11.38
C SER A 131 -10.21 9.08 -12.10
N VAL A 132 -9.48 8.22 -11.40
CA VAL A 132 -8.35 7.48 -11.97
C VAL A 132 -8.90 6.48 -12.98
N THR A 133 -8.38 6.53 -14.21
CA THR A 133 -8.77 5.55 -15.23
C THR A 133 -8.31 4.15 -14.85
N GLN A 134 -9.03 3.12 -15.30
CA GLN A 134 -8.65 1.72 -15.06
C GLN A 134 -7.22 1.42 -15.57
N GLN A 135 -6.78 2.09 -16.64
CA GLN A 135 -5.43 1.97 -17.17
C GLN A 135 -4.36 2.50 -16.21
N GLN A 136 -4.60 3.67 -15.60
CA GLN A 136 -3.69 4.23 -14.60
C GLN A 136 -3.65 3.37 -13.33
N LEU A 137 -4.79 2.82 -12.90
CA LEU A 137 -4.83 1.90 -11.77
C LEU A 137 -4.02 0.62 -12.05
N ASN A 138 -4.20 0.00 -13.21
CA ASN A 138 -3.45 -1.20 -13.60
C ASN A 138 -1.95 -0.93 -13.75
N ALA A 139 -1.57 0.26 -14.24
CA ALA A 139 -0.17 0.67 -14.29
C ALA A 139 0.44 0.77 -12.88
N LEU A 140 -0.29 1.39 -11.92
CA LEU A 140 0.15 1.49 -10.53
C LEU A 140 0.31 0.11 -9.88
N ILE A 141 -0.64 -0.81 -10.13
CA ILE A 141 -0.56 -2.20 -9.63
C ILE A 141 0.72 -2.87 -10.15
N THR A 142 1.03 -2.69 -11.43
CA THR A 142 2.24 -3.25 -12.05
C THR A 142 3.52 -2.70 -11.42
N GLU A 143 3.57 -1.39 -11.14
CA GLU A 143 4.70 -0.77 -10.43
C GLU A 143 4.85 -1.29 -9.00
N ILE A 144 3.73 -1.47 -8.28
CA ILE A 144 3.72 -2.05 -6.92
C ILE A 144 4.26 -3.48 -6.93
N ASP A 145 3.90 -4.30 -7.92
CA ASP A 145 4.41 -5.66 -8.02
C ASP A 145 5.92 -5.70 -8.28
N ILE A 146 6.43 -4.78 -9.12
CA ILE A 146 7.89 -4.60 -9.30
C ILE A 146 8.55 -4.14 -8.00
N LEU A 147 7.94 -3.22 -7.26
CA LEU A 147 8.45 -2.75 -5.96
C LEU A 147 8.53 -3.90 -4.95
N LYS A 148 7.47 -4.72 -4.84
CA LYS A 148 7.45 -5.90 -3.96
C LYS A 148 8.58 -6.87 -4.30
N LEU A 149 8.83 -7.13 -5.58
CA LEU A 149 9.95 -7.98 -6.01
C LEU A 149 11.31 -7.39 -5.61
N LYS A 150 11.50 -6.07 -5.77
CA LYS A 150 12.74 -5.38 -5.38
C LYS A 150 12.96 -5.37 -3.88
N THR A 151 11.89 -5.25 -3.09
CA THR A 151 11.96 -5.19 -1.63
C THR A 151 11.85 -6.56 -0.97
N ALA A 152 11.54 -7.63 -1.72
CA ALA A 152 11.36 -8.98 -1.17
C ALA A 152 12.52 -9.51 -0.31
N PRO A 153 13.81 -9.25 -0.63
CA PRO A 153 14.92 -9.67 0.23
C PRO A 153 15.05 -8.85 1.53
N ILE A 154 14.45 -7.65 1.56
CA ILE A 154 14.51 -6.75 2.71
C ILE A 154 13.49 -7.27 3.73
N ILE A 155 13.93 -8.15 4.63
CA ILE A 155 13.14 -8.71 5.72
C ILE A 155 13.92 -8.65 7.03
N ASN A 156 13.23 -8.65 8.17
CA ASN A 156 13.86 -8.66 9.49
C ASN A 156 14.79 -9.88 9.61
N GLY A 157 16.07 -9.65 9.94
CA GLY A 157 17.09 -10.70 10.03
C GLY A 157 17.59 -11.26 8.69
N GLY A 158 17.07 -10.80 7.55
CA GLY A 158 17.45 -11.34 6.23
C GLY A 158 18.63 -10.63 5.57
N ILE A 159 18.86 -9.35 5.93
CA ILE A 159 19.90 -8.52 5.32
C ILE A 159 20.56 -7.61 6.34
N VAL A 160 21.77 -7.15 5.99
CA VAL A 160 22.53 -6.18 6.77
C VAL A 160 23.13 -5.13 5.84
N PHE A 161 23.05 -3.86 6.23
CA PHE A 161 23.63 -2.74 5.48
C PHE A 161 24.66 -1.96 6.29
N PRO A 162 25.76 -1.51 5.66
CA PRO A 162 26.71 -0.61 6.29
C PRO A 162 26.09 0.80 6.42
N PHE A 163 26.13 1.35 7.63
CA PHE A 163 25.57 2.64 8.01
C PHE A 163 26.65 3.55 8.57
N ARG A 164 26.94 4.64 7.86
CA ARG A 164 28.07 5.55 8.14
C ARG A 164 27.76 6.65 9.18
N ARG A 165 26.65 6.52 9.90
CA ARG A 165 26.14 7.49 10.88
C ARG A 165 25.99 6.83 12.25
N PRO A 166 25.92 7.61 13.35
CA PRO A 166 25.76 7.05 14.70
C PRO A 166 24.43 6.29 14.85
N ALA A 167 24.38 5.35 15.80
CA ALA A 167 23.19 4.52 16.03
C ALA A 167 21.93 5.33 16.40
N SER A 168 22.10 6.54 16.96
CA SER A 168 21.02 7.47 17.26
C SER A 168 20.32 8.04 16.02
N GLU A 169 20.94 7.95 14.84
CA GLU A 169 20.38 8.45 13.57
C GLU A 169 19.80 7.33 12.69
N ILE A 170 19.64 6.11 13.23
CA ILE A 170 19.04 5.00 12.48
C ILE A 170 17.59 5.35 12.11
N PRO A 171 17.19 5.28 10.83
CA PRO A 171 15.83 5.59 10.41
C PRO A 171 14.77 4.68 11.07
N ALA A 172 13.55 5.19 11.19
CA ALA A 172 12.41 4.38 11.61
C ALA A 172 12.23 3.15 10.71
N GLY A 173 11.85 2.01 11.31
CA GLY A 173 11.75 0.73 10.61
C GLY A 173 13.09 0.00 10.43
N TRP A 174 14.18 0.52 10.98
CA TRP A 174 15.50 -0.12 11.02
C TRP A 174 16.01 -0.17 12.46
N LYS A 175 16.96 -1.08 12.72
CA LYS A 175 17.67 -1.17 13.99
C LYS A 175 19.15 -1.47 13.77
N GLU A 176 19.96 -1.25 14.80
CA GLU A 176 21.37 -1.65 14.76
C GLU A 176 21.49 -3.18 14.79
N CYS A 177 22.33 -3.72 13.91
CA CYS A 177 22.65 -5.13 13.78
C CYS A 177 23.87 -5.44 14.66
N ILE A 178 23.62 -5.79 15.92
CA ILE A 178 24.65 -5.84 16.98
C ILE A 178 25.59 -7.05 16.89
N ASP A 179 25.13 -8.15 16.30
CA ASP A 179 25.84 -9.42 16.14
C ASP A 179 26.99 -9.33 15.13
N PHE A 180 26.97 -8.34 14.23
CA PHE A 180 28.06 -8.04 13.29
C PHE A 180 29.12 -7.06 13.82
N ARG A 181 29.00 -6.58 15.07
CA ARG A 181 30.00 -5.66 15.65
C ARG A 181 31.40 -6.28 15.64
N GLY A 182 32.34 -5.60 14.98
CA GLY A 182 33.74 -6.04 14.88
C GLY A 182 33.96 -7.26 13.98
N LYS A 183 32.98 -7.62 13.14
CA LYS A 183 33.06 -8.73 12.18
C LYS A 183 33.00 -8.20 10.75
N THR A 184 33.64 -8.93 9.84
CA THR A 184 33.53 -8.74 8.40
C THR A 184 32.62 -9.82 7.82
N ILE A 185 31.83 -9.47 6.80
CA ILE A 185 30.94 -10.41 6.12
C ILE A 185 31.75 -11.15 5.05
N VAL A 186 31.62 -12.48 5.03
CA VAL A 186 32.22 -13.36 4.02
C VAL A 186 31.09 -14.11 3.30
N GLY A 187 31.24 -14.31 1.99
CA GLY A 187 30.30 -15.08 1.20
C GLY A 187 30.27 -16.54 1.65
N ARG A 188 29.07 -17.09 1.80
CA ARG A 188 28.89 -18.52 2.09
C ARG A 188 29.29 -19.35 0.87
N ASP A 189 30.13 -20.36 1.07
CA ASP A 189 30.37 -21.43 0.10
C ASP A 189 29.96 -22.78 0.73
N PRO A 190 28.83 -23.38 0.29
CA PRO A 190 28.38 -24.67 0.81
C PRO A 190 29.37 -25.84 0.64
N ASN A 191 30.36 -25.70 -0.25
CA ASN A 191 31.35 -26.74 -0.53
C ASN A 191 32.66 -26.54 0.22
N ASP A 192 32.79 -25.45 0.98
CA ASP A 192 33.95 -25.17 1.82
C ASP A 192 33.59 -25.37 3.29
N GLY A 193 34.33 -26.23 4.01
CA GLY A 193 34.04 -26.55 5.41
C GLY A 193 34.05 -25.34 6.33
N ASP A 194 34.89 -24.34 6.06
CA ASP A 194 35.01 -23.13 6.89
C ASP A 194 33.90 -22.11 6.60
N PHE A 195 33.34 -22.13 5.39
CA PHE A 195 32.33 -21.16 4.91
C PHE A 195 30.94 -21.78 4.62
N ALA A 196 30.74 -23.06 4.93
CA ALA A 196 29.50 -23.79 4.60
C ALA A 196 28.28 -23.35 5.41
N ASN A 197 28.48 -22.93 6.66
CA ASN A 197 27.41 -22.68 7.62
C ASN A 197 27.21 -21.17 7.87
N LEU A 198 25.98 -20.70 7.70
CA LEU A 198 25.61 -19.32 8.01
C LEU A 198 25.71 -19.04 9.52
N GLY A 199 26.13 -17.83 9.88
CA GLY A 199 26.23 -17.38 11.27
C GLY A 199 27.51 -17.82 12.00
N ASN A 200 28.32 -18.72 11.41
CA ASN A 200 29.62 -19.07 11.97
C ASN A 200 30.52 -17.83 12.09
N THR A 201 31.17 -17.67 13.24
CA THR A 201 32.18 -16.64 13.45
C THR A 201 33.55 -17.28 13.32
N ILE A 202 34.36 -16.78 12.40
CA ILE A 202 35.70 -17.27 12.08
C ILE A 202 36.73 -16.13 12.13
N GLY A 203 38.01 -16.48 12.19
CA GLY A 203 39.13 -15.55 12.17
C GLY A 203 39.53 -14.98 13.53
N THR A 204 40.70 -14.35 13.58
CA THR A 204 41.30 -13.75 14.77
C THR A 204 41.86 -12.37 14.45
N LYS A 205 41.83 -11.45 15.42
CA LYS A 205 42.38 -10.09 15.25
C LYS A 205 43.91 -10.09 15.23
N THR A 206 44.52 -11.03 15.94
CA THR A 206 45.97 -11.18 16.06
C THR A 206 46.35 -12.65 15.96
N HIS A 207 47.54 -12.93 15.42
CA HIS A 207 48.08 -14.29 15.31
C HIS A 207 49.50 -14.36 15.87
N THR A 208 49.82 -15.43 16.58
CA THR A 208 51.18 -15.73 17.04
C THR A 208 51.69 -16.93 16.27
N LEU A 209 52.79 -16.75 15.55
CA LEU A 209 53.41 -17.80 14.74
C LEU A 209 53.75 -19.03 15.61
N GLN A 210 53.32 -20.20 15.14
CA GLN A 210 53.66 -21.50 15.68
C GLN A 210 54.92 -22.05 14.99
N ILE A 211 55.59 -23.00 15.64
CA ILE A 211 56.79 -23.65 15.08
C ILE A 211 56.50 -24.26 13.70
N SER A 212 55.32 -24.84 13.50
CA SER A 212 54.89 -25.41 12.21
C SER A 212 54.72 -24.39 11.08
N GLU A 213 54.64 -23.10 11.42
CA GLU A 213 54.46 -22.00 10.46
C GLU A 213 55.79 -21.31 10.14
N ILE A 214 56.88 -21.69 10.82
CA ILE A 214 58.22 -21.18 10.54
C ILE A 214 58.86 -22.04 9.44
N PRO A 215 59.36 -21.43 8.34
CA PRO A 215 60.07 -22.18 7.31
C PRO A 215 61.27 -22.95 7.88
N ASN A 216 61.50 -24.17 7.40
CA ASN A 216 62.70 -24.92 7.76
C ASN A 216 63.95 -24.14 7.34
N HIS A 217 64.85 -23.91 8.29
CA HIS A 217 66.09 -23.18 8.07
C HIS A 217 67.19 -23.73 8.97
N SER A 218 68.44 -23.57 8.55
CA SER A 218 69.62 -23.93 9.35
C SER A 218 70.69 -22.86 9.20
N HIS A 219 71.51 -22.71 10.24
CA HIS A 219 72.65 -21.82 10.25
C HIS A 219 73.86 -22.60 10.75
N ALA A 220 75.02 -22.41 10.12
CA ALA A 220 76.29 -22.95 10.58
C ALA A 220 77.28 -21.80 10.69
N TYR A 221 77.84 -21.61 11.89
CA TYR A 221 79.00 -20.74 12.06
C TYR A 221 79.96 -21.35 13.06
N THR A 222 81.24 -21.08 12.85
CA THR A 222 82.33 -21.51 13.73
C THR A 222 83.05 -20.28 14.24
N ARG A 223 83.45 -20.32 15.51
CA ARG A 223 84.29 -19.28 16.11
C ARG A 223 85.73 -19.78 16.12
N THR A 224 86.63 -18.99 15.54
CA THR A 224 88.08 -19.19 15.65
C THR A 224 88.59 -18.44 16.88
N SER A 225 89.29 -19.13 17.77
CA SER A 225 90.00 -18.52 18.89
C SER A 225 91.45 -18.99 18.96
N PRO A 226 92.36 -18.18 19.53
CA PRO A 226 93.74 -18.61 19.75
C PRO A 226 93.76 -19.82 20.70
N TRP A 227 94.57 -20.82 20.39
CA TRP A 227 94.73 -22.02 21.23
C TRP A 227 95.34 -21.65 22.59
N SER A 228 94.66 -21.98 23.69
CA SER A 228 95.06 -21.57 25.05
C SER A 228 96.38 -22.19 25.57
N GLY A 229 96.91 -23.20 24.87
CA GLY A 229 98.11 -23.93 25.27
C GLY A 229 99.45 -23.45 24.66
N SER A 230 99.48 -22.45 23.78
CA SER A 230 100.72 -21.89 23.23
C SER A 230 100.52 -20.43 22.84
N GLY A 231 101.43 -19.55 23.27
CA GLY A 231 101.30 -18.08 23.25
C GLY A 231 101.38 -17.43 21.86
N GLY A 232 100.50 -17.80 20.94
CA GLY A 232 100.38 -17.20 19.62
C GLY A 232 99.03 -16.48 19.47
N GLY A 233 99.06 -15.14 19.40
CA GLY A 233 97.89 -14.33 19.06
C GLY A 233 97.52 -14.41 17.57
N PHE A 234 96.55 -13.61 17.11
CA PHE A 234 96.11 -13.58 15.71
C PHE A 234 97.16 -13.00 14.72
N SER A 235 98.37 -12.65 15.17
CA SER A 235 99.39 -11.93 14.40
C SER A 235 100.66 -12.77 14.21
N GLY A 236 100.84 -13.35 13.02
CA GLY A 236 102.14 -13.83 12.48
C GLY A 236 102.72 -15.16 13.02
N GLY A 237 102.86 -16.15 12.11
CA GLY A 237 103.82 -17.27 12.17
C GLY A 237 103.61 -18.40 13.20
N GLY A 238 103.17 -19.59 12.73
CA GLY A 238 103.20 -20.85 13.50
C GLY A 238 102.03 -21.11 14.48
N ASN A 239 100.93 -20.36 14.38
CA ASN A 239 99.86 -20.36 15.37
C ASN A 239 98.94 -21.60 15.28
N THR A 240 98.53 -22.13 16.45
CA THR A 240 97.46 -23.14 16.61
C THR A 240 96.15 -22.45 16.97
N PHE A 241 95.02 -22.92 16.42
CA PHE A 241 93.69 -22.33 16.63
C PHE A 241 92.69 -23.36 17.14
N ASP A 242 91.77 -22.89 17.98
CA ASP A 242 90.54 -23.60 18.35
C ASP A 242 89.41 -23.20 17.41
N ILE A 243 88.79 -24.18 16.75
CA ILE A 243 87.59 -23.99 15.92
C ILE A 243 86.45 -24.76 16.57
N SER A 244 85.42 -24.04 16.99
CA SER A 244 84.23 -24.64 17.60
C SER A 244 82.94 -24.12 16.98
N ALA A 245 81.94 -24.99 16.85
CA ALA A 245 80.58 -24.58 16.57
C ALA A 245 80.04 -23.81 17.76
N GLN A 246 79.34 -22.71 17.49
CA GLN A 246 78.77 -21.85 18.53
C GLN A 246 77.29 -21.60 18.21
N ASN A 247 76.52 -21.28 19.24
CA ASN A 247 75.13 -20.87 19.08
C ASN A 247 75.06 -19.34 19.12
N THR A 248 74.25 -18.76 18.23
CA THR A 248 73.92 -17.34 18.32
C THR A 248 73.04 -17.10 19.55
N SER A 249 72.91 -15.83 19.95
CA SER A 249 71.86 -15.45 20.89
C SER A 249 70.49 -15.73 20.29
N ALA A 250 69.52 -16.14 21.13
CA ALA A 250 68.13 -16.26 20.70
C ALA A 250 67.58 -14.90 20.27
N VAL A 251 66.91 -14.86 19.11
CA VAL A 251 66.21 -13.68 18.58
C VAL A 251 64.78 -14.07 18.23
N GLY A 252 63.87 -13.09 18.30
CA GLY A 252 62.42 -13.31 18.16
C GLY A 252 61.70 -13.22 19.51
N GLY A 253 60.58 -12.50 19.54
CA GLY A 253 59.83 -12.23 20.77
C GLY A 253 58.53 -13.03 20.94
N GLY A 254 58.17 -13.86 19.95
CA GLY A 254 56.93 -14.65 19.97
C GLY A 254 55.65 -13.82 20.15
N GLN A 255 55.68 -12.53 19.84
CA GLN A 255 54.54 -11.63 20.05
C GLN A 255 53.52 -11.80 18.92
N ALA A 256 52.24 -11.65 19.27
CA ALA A 256 51.18 -11.69 18.28
C ALA A 256 51.28 -10.47 17.34
N HIS A 257 51.04 -10.67 16.04
CA HIS A 257 50.99 -9.59 15.05
C HIS A 257 49.54 -9.30 14.64
N ASN A 258 49.30 -8.07 14.18
CA ASN A 258 47.98 -7.66 13.67
C ASN A 258 47.62 -8.46 12.42
N ASN A 259 46.42 -9.06 12.42
CA ASN A 259 45.84 -9.77 11.30
C ASN A 259 44.63 -9.02 10.68
N ILE A 260 44.35 -7.79 11.13
CA ILE A 260 43.29 -6.95 10.59
C ILE A 260 43.80 -6.20 9.36
N GLN A 261 43.15 -6.41 8.22
CA GLN A 261 43.36 -5.67 6.98
C GLN A 261 42.91 -4.20 7.13
N PRO A 262 43.49 -3.24 6.39
CA PRO A 262 43.01 -1.85 6.39
C PRO A 262 41.50 -1.77 6.19
N SER A 263 40.79 -1.22 7.18
CA SER A 263 39.32 -1.29 7.28
C SER A 263 38.72 0.04 7.70
N ARG A 264 37.44 0.25 7.36
CA ARG A 264 36.67 1.41 7.80
C ARG A 264 35.55 0.97 8.74
N ILE A 265 35.49 1.58 9.92
CA ILE A 265 34.46 1.30 10.91
C ILE A 265 33.17 2.02 10.53
N VAL A 266 32.07 1.27 10.46
CA VAL A 266 30.71 1.74 10.25
C VAL A 266 29.79 0.93 11.16
N ASN A 267 28.59 1.45 11.42
CA ASN A 267 27.55 0.63 12.04
C ASN A 267 26.97 -0.32 11.01
N PHE A 268 26.44 -1.45 11.45
CA PHE A 268 25.58 -2.29 10.64
C PHE A 268 24.13 -2.11 11.08
N ILE A 269 23.21 -2.04 10.12
CA ILE A 269 21.77 -1.94 10.37
C ILE A 269 21.01 -3.01 9.62
N GLU A 270 19.87 -3.40 10.16
CA GLU A 270 18.94 -4.36 9.57
C GLU A 270 17.48 -3.88 9.70
N PRO A 271 16.56 -4.38 8.86
CA PRO A 271 15.15 -4.06 8.98
C PRO A 271 14.58 -4.43 10.35
N ASN A 272 13.65 -3.60 10.81
CA ASN A 272 12.85 -3.79 12.01
C ASN A 272 11.40 -3.39 11.70
N PHE A 273 10.83 -4.06 10.70
CA PHE A 273 9.43 -3.89 10.33
C PHE A 273 8.55 -4.46 11.45
N GLN A 274 7.53 -3.69 11.85
CA GLN A 274 6.54 -4.07 12.84
C GLN A 274 5.57 -5.12 12.29
#